data_AF-A0A151TUJ7-F1
#
_entry.id   AF-A0A151TUJ7-F1
#
_cell.length_a   1.000
_cell.length_b   1.000
_cell.length_c   1.000
_cell.angle_alpha   90.00
_cell.angle_beta   90.00
_cell.angle_gamma   90.00
#
_symmetry.space_group_name_H-M   'P 1'
#
loop_
_entity.id
_entity.type
_entity.pdbx_description
1 polymer ?
#
loop_
_entity_poly.entity_id
_entity_poly.type
_entity_poly.pdbx_seq_one_letter_code
_entity_poly.pdbx_strand_id
1 'polypeptide(L)'
;MQEVRKDLERKPIWIGEDVWAHLKEHWRSLSFKKKSEINKRNRESVNGASLHTDGSIPHRLHWKRMKQEKGMDPSLSEFYFRTHRKKDKSWVGHHAKLTFDKFQQRKFELSSQREDGVDSQSSINHPMPSDLDIWVDLAGKKNGRIPGLGSLGKMLTPSRFSTKYEDVCTLRGQIQELNESLQKQEEEKLAMMQELQRQEKDKLEIRQELNETKRHLVALMTHLGFVGSSSHPPPSLECSYGNVDNDDDDEDSDEEGHI
;
A
#
# COMPACT_ATOMS: atom_id res chain seq x y z
N MET A 1 -27.62 34.02 -21.86
CA MET A 1 -27.89 34.23 -20.42
C MET A 1 -28.94 35.33 -20.31
N GLN A 2 -29.72 35.42 -19.22
CA GLN A 2 -30.72 36.48 -19.10
C GLN A 2 -30.06 37.87 -19.00
N GLU A 3 -30.33 38.74 -19.97
CA GLU A 3 -29.76 40.10 -20.10
C GLU A 3 -29.94 40.96 -18.83
N VAL A 4 -31.01 40.70 -18.09
CA VAL A 4 -31.47 41.39 -16.87
C VAL A 4 -30.40 41.58 -15.78
N ARG A 5 -29.33 40.77 -15.75
CA ARG A 5 -28.25 40.91 -14.75
C ARG A 5 -27.04 41.72 -15.22
N LYS A 6 -27.00 42.12 -16.51
CA LYS A 6 -25.91 42.92 -17.07
C LYS A 6 -26.04 44.40 -16.70
N ASP A 7 -27.27 44.89 -16.63
CA ASP A 7 -27.64 46.25 -16.28
C ASP A 7 -28.68 46.17 -15.16
N LEU A 8 -28.29 46.64 -13.97
CA LEU A 8 -29.15 46.64 -12.78
C LEU A 8 -29.94 47.95 -12.63
N GLU A 9 -29.66 48.98 -13.43
CA GLU A 9 -30.40 50.24 -13.39
C GLU A 9 -31.62 50.17 -14.33
N ARG A 10 -31.54 49.38 -15.41
CA ARG A 10 -32.66 49.11 -16.31
C ARG A 10 -33.59 48.00 -15.80
N LYS A 11 -34.63 48.36 -15.03
CA LYS A 11 -35.70 47.43 -14.62
C LYS A 11 -36.48 46.84 -15.81
N PRO A 12 -36.73 45.52 -15.87
CA PRO A 12 -37.69 44.93 -16.80
C PRO A 12 -39.15 45.26 -16.45
N ILE A 13 -39.98 45.53 -17.47
CA ILE A 13 -41.40 45.93 -17.31
C ILE A 13 -42.22 44.88 -16.53
N TRP A 14 -41.87 43.60 -16.64
CA TRP A 14 -42.59 42.48 -16.00
C TRP A 14 -42.20 42.23 -14.53
N ILE A 15 -41.28 43.02 -13.94
CA ILE A 15 -40.89 42.92 -12.52
C ILE A 15 -41.44 44.11 -11.73
N GLY A 16 -42.21 43.82 -10.67
CA GLY A 16 -42.65 44.82 -9.69
C GLY A 16 -41.47 45.48 -8.96
N GLU A 17 -41.62 46.74 -8.54
CA GLU A 17 -40.49 47.52 -8.01
C GLU A 17 -39.84 46.88 -6.76
N ASP A 18 -40.65 46.40 -5.82
CA ASP A 18 -40.17 45.79 -4.58
C ASP A 18 -39.39 44.49 -4.85
N VAL A 19 -39.83 43.69 -5.82
CA VAL A 19 -39.13 42.48 -6.24
C VAL A 19 -37.81 42.83 -6.93
N TRP A 20 -37.79 43.91 -7.73
CA TRP A 20 -36.58 44.40 -8.36
C TRP A 20 -35.56 44.92 -7.35
N ALA A 21 -36.00 45.66 -6.32
CA ALA A 21 -35.15 46.12 -5.23
C ALA A 21 -34.45 44.96 -4.51
N HIS A 22 -35.21 43.95 -4.07
CA HIS A 22 -34.65 42.76 -3.42
C HIS A 22 -33.71 41.96 -4.34
N LEU A 23 -34.00 41.84 -5.64
CA LEU A 23 -33.11 41.17 -6.59
C LEU A 23 -31.79 41.94 -6.78
N LYS A 24 -31.84 43.27 -6.88
CA LYS A 24 -30.64 44.13 -6.96
C LYS A 24 -29.78 43.98 -5.70
N GLU A 25 -30.38 44.03 -4.52
CA GLU A 25 -29.67 43.82 -3.25
C GLU A 25 -29.02 42.43 -3.19
N HIS A 26 -29.79 41.38 -3.49
CA HIS A 26 -29.28 40.01 -3.51
C HIS A 26 -28.10 39.84 -4.47
N TRP A 27 -28.18 40.37 -5.69
CA TRP A 27 -27.08 40.28 -6.67
C TRP A 27 -25.88 41.17 -6.34
N ARG A 28 -26.09 42.29 -5.63
CA ARG A 28 -25.00 43.15 -5.11
C ARG A 28 -24.28 42.52 -3.91
N SER A 29 -24.93 41.63 -3.17
CA SER A 29 -24.38 40.97 -1.97
C SER A 29 -23.06 40.22 -2.22
N LEU A 30 -22.18 40.21 -1.21
CA LEU A 30 -20.90 39.50 -1.26
C LEU A 30 -21.07 37.99 -1.41
N SER A 31 -22.11 37.41 -0.81
CA SER A 31 -22.38 35.97 -0.88
C SER A 31 -22.79 35.52 -2.28
N PHE A 32 -23.61 36.31 -2.99
CA PHE A 32 -23.95 36.06 -4.38
C PHE A 32 -22.75 36.25 -5.30
N LYS A 33 -21.99 37.35 -5.16
CA LYS A 33 -20.76 37.59 -5.95
C LYS A 33 -19.76 36.46 -5.80
N LYS A 34 -19.49 36.00 -4.57
CA LYS A 34 -18.60 34.84 -4.30
C LYS A 34 -19.09 33.57 -4.99
N LYS A 35 -20.40 33.25 -4.93
CA LYS A 35 -20.99 32.11 -5.64
C LYS A 35 -20.91 32.27 -7.16
N SER A 36 -21.12 33.48 -7.68
CA SER A 36 -21.03 33.79 -9.12
C SER A 36 -19.61 33.56 -9.64
N GLU A 37 -18.58 34.07 -8.96
CA GLU A 37 -17.18 33.87 -9.36
C GLU A 37 -16.71 32.42 -9.22
N ILE A 38 -17.19 31.68 -8.22
CA ILE A 38 -16.97 30.23 -8.13
C ILE A 38 -17.62 29.53 -9.34
N ASN A 39 -18.88 29.85 -9.65
CA ASN A 39 -19.58 29.25 -10.79
C ASN A 39 -18.97 29.63 -12.15
N LYS A 40 -18.40 30.83 -12.29
CA LYS A 40 -17.65 31.27 -13.47
C LYS A 40 -16.38 30.43 -13.64
N ARG A 41 -15.53 30.35 -12.60
CA ARG A 41 -14.32 29.50 -12.61
C ARG A 41 -14.64 28.01 -12.81
N ASN A 42 -15.76 27.52 -12.28
CA ASN A 42 -16.22 26.14 -12.52
C ASN A 42 -16.69 25.88 -13.97
N ARG A 43 -17.05 26.92 -14.74
CA ARG A 43 -17.38 26.83 -16.17
C ARG A 43 -16.16 27.02 -17.07
N GLU A 44 -15.23 27.86 -16.65
CA GLU A 44 -13.96 28.11 -17.35
C GLU A 44 -12.96 26.97 -17.12
N SER A 45 -13.04 26.25 -16.00
CA SER A 45 -12.23 25.06 -15.77
C SER A 45 -12.65 23.91 -16.68
N VAL A 46 -11.74 23.53 -17.58
CA VAL A 46 -11.84 22.32 -18.44
C VAL A 46 -12.05 21.05 -17.61
N ASN A 47 -11.65 21.08 -16.34
CA ASN A 47 -11.78 20.00 -15.36
C ASN A 47 -13.15 19.96 -14.65
N GLY A 48 -14.03 20.95 -14.86
CA GLY A 48 -15.22 21.18 -14.03
C GLY A 48 -16.38 20.19 -14.24
N ALA A 49 -16.44 19.52 -15.38
CA ALA A 49 -17.50 18.55 -15.70
C ALA A 49 -16.95 17.34 -16.48
N SER A 50 -17.33 16.14 -16.04
CA SER A 50 -17.27 14.95 -16.89
C SER A 50 -18.30 15.13 -18.01
N LEU A 51 -17.85 15.63 -19.17
CA LEU A 51 -18.70 15.78 -20.34
C LEU A 51 -19.20 14.41 -20.79
N HIS A 52 -20.46 14.33 -21.22
CA HIS A 52 -21.12 13.10 -21.69
C HIS A 52 -22.14 13.45 -22.78
N THR A 53 -22.50 12.48 -23.63
CA THR A 53 -23.38 12.67 -24.81
C THR A 53 -24.84 12.27 -24.59
N ASP A 54 -25.19 11.60 -23.49
CA ASP A 54 -26.56 11.20 -23.12
C ASP A 54 -27.54 12.38 -22.82
N GLY A 55 -27.02 13.61 -22.76
CA GLY A 55 -27.83 14.80 -22.46
C GLY A 55 -28.50 14.70 -21.09
N SER A 56 -29.82 14.91 -21.05
CA SER A 56 -30.64 14.90 -19.82
C SER A 56 -31.11 13.50 -19.39
N ILE A 57 -30.73 12.42 -20.10
CA ILE A 57 -31.20 11.08 -19.79
C ILE A 57 -30.30 10.44 -18.71
N PRO A 58 -30.86 9.92 -17.60
CA PRO A 58 -30.07 9.21 -16.59
C PRO A 58 -29.35 7.98 -17.16
N HIS A 59 -28.04 7.89 -16.93
CA HIS A 59 -27.19 6.74 -17.29
C HIS A 59 -27.80 5.35 -17.01
N ARG A 60 -28.55 5.16 -15.90
CA ARG A 60 -29.25 3.88 -15.61
C ARG A 60 -30.25 3.46 -16.71
N LEU A 61 -30.87 4.42 -17.40
CA LEU A 61 -31.76 4.16 -18.52
C LEU A 61 -30.98 3.84 -19.80
N HIS A 62 -29.81 4.47 -20.02
CA HIS A 62 -28.90 4.08 -21.10
C HIS A 62 -28.40 2.66 -20.91
N TRP A 63 -27.99 2.28 -19.69
CA TRP A 63 -27.63 0.90 -19.36
C TRP A 63 -28.79 -0.08 -19.63
N LYS A 64 -30.00 0.23 -19.16
CA LYS A 64 -31.18 -0.63 -19.39
C LYS A 64 -31.48 -0.80 -20.89
N ARG A 65 -31.40 0.29 -21.68
CA ARG A 65 -31.58 0.24 -23.14
C ARG A 65 -30.50 -0.60 -23.81
N MET A 66 -29.23 -0.40 -23.47
CA MET A 66 -28.13 -1.22 -24.00
C MET A 66 -28.28 -2.70 -23.63
N LYS A 67 -28.75 -3.02 -22.42
CA LYS A 67 -29.07 -4.40 -22.02
C LYS A 67 -30.18 -5.01 -22.87
N GLN A 68 -31.21 -4.23 -23.21
CA GLN A 68 -32.30 -4.64 -24.09
C GLN A 68 -31.84 -4.77 -25.55
N GLU A 69 -31.02 -3.86 -26.05
CA GLU A 69 -30.42 -3.89 -27.40
C GLU A 69 -29.49 -5.12 -27.59
N LYS A 70 -28.72 -5.48 -26.55
CA LYS A 70 -27.69 -6.54 -26.61
C LYS A 70 -28.19 -7.93 -26.15
N GLY A 71 -29.31 -7.99 -25.43
CA GLY A 71 -29.82 -9.22 -24.79
C GLY A 71 -29.02 -9.68 -23.55
N MET A 72 -27.95 -8.99 -23.18
CA MET A 72 -27.09 -9.28 -22.03
C MET A 72 -26.59 -7.98 -21.39
N ASP A 73 -26.04 -8.05 -20.17
CA ASP A 73 -25.47 -6.86 -19.53
C ASP A 73 -24.32 -6.25 -20.37
N PRO A 74 -24.33 -4.93 -20.62
CA PRO A 74 -23.22 -4.23 -21.26
C PRO A 74 -21.92 -4.36 -20.46
N SER A 75 -20.77 -4.28 -21.14
CA SER A 75 -19.51 -4.07 -20.43
C SER A 75 -19.38 -2.61 -19.97
N LEU A 76 -18.59 -2.37 -18.92
CA LEU A 76 -18.30 -1.00 -18.47
C LEU A 76 -17.69 -0.16 -19.59
N SER A 77 -16.83 -0.77 -20.42
CA SER A 77 -16.20 -0.12 -21.58
C SER A 77 -17.20 0.24 -22.67
N GLU A 78 -18.13 -0.65 -23.02
CA GLU A 78 -19.19 -0.38 -23.99
C GLU A 78 -20.08 0.78 -23.53
N PHE A 79 -20.49 0.75 -22.26
CA PHE A 79 -21.27 1.81 -21.66
C PHE A 79 -20.50 3.15 -21.65
N TYR A 80 -19.22 3.13 -21.28
CA TYR A 80 -18.39 4.34 -21.28
C TYR A 80 -18.23 4.91 -22.70
N PHE A 81 -18.03 4.05 -23.71
CA PHE A 81 -18.00 4.49 -25.11
C PHE A 81 -19.33 5.07 -25.59
N ARG A 82 -20.48 4.48 -25.23
CA ARG A 82 -21.81 5.02 -25.61
C ARG A 82 -22.04 6.43 -25.04
N THR A 83 -21.56 6.67 -23.82
CA THR A 83 -21.86 7.89 -23.04
C THR A 83 -20.78 8.98 -23.11
N HIS A 84 -19.52 8.64 -23.44
CA HIS A 84 -18.38 9.56 -23.48
C HIS A 84 -17.68 9.63 -24.85
N ARG A 85 -18.29 9.09 -25.92
CA ARG A 85 -17.90 9.36 -27.30
C ARG A 85 -19.04 10.03 -28.08
N LYS A 86 -18.67 10.79 -29.09
CA LYS A 86 -19.57 11.39 -30.08
C LYS A 86 -19.89 10.36 -31.18
N LYS A 87 -20.81 10.72 -32.09
CA LYS A 87 -21.24 9.86 -33.21
C LYS A 87 -20.09 9.47 -34.17
N ASP A 88 -19.08 10.33 -34.30
CA ASP A 88 -17.84 10.10 -35.05
C ASP A 88 -16.83 9.18 -34.34
N LYS A 89 -17.20 8.61 -33.18
CA LYS A 89 -16.35 7.83 -32.26
C LYS A 89 -15.23 8.62 -31.57
N SER A 90 -15.12 9.94 -31.78
CA SER A 90 -14.19 10.81 -31.05
C SER A 90 -14.62 10.96 -29.59
N TRP A 91 -13.65 11.18 -28.71
CA TRP A 91 -13.92 11.45 -27.30
C TRP A 91 -14.61 12.81 -27.11
N VAL A 92 -15.51 12.89 -26.12
CA VAL A 92 -16.19 14.14 -25.74
C VAL A 92 -15.25 15.20 -25.16
N GLY A 93 -14.10 14.79 -24.63
CA GLY A 93 -13.04 15.68 -24.17
C GLY A 93 -11.80 14.90 -23.70
N HIS A 94 -10.70 15.63 -23.48
CA HIS A 94 -9.41 15.06 -23.05
C HIS A 94 -9.53 14.21 -21.78
N HIS A 95 -10.29 14.68 -20.77
CA HIS A 95 -10.45 13.95 -19.52
C HIS A 95 -11.13 12.58 -19.69
N ALA A 96 -12.12 12.47 -20.58
CA ALA A 96 -12.79 11.20 -20.84
C ALA A 96 -11.86 10.17 -21.48
N LYS A 97 -11.00 10.61 -22.41
CA LYS A 97 -9.93 9.79 -22.97
C LYS A 97 -8.95 9.34 -21.88
N LEU A 98 -8.39 10.30 -21.14
CA LEU A 98 -7.37 10.05 -20.13
C LEU A 98 -7.83 9.08 -19.04
N THR A 99 -9.05 9.23 -18.53
CA THR A 99 -9.60 8.33 -17.50
C THR A 99 -9.79 6.91 -18.04
N PHE A 100 -10.24 6.76 -19.30
CA PHE A 100 -10.38 5.46 -19.93
C PHE A 100 -9.04 4.79 -20.26
N ASP A 101 -8.05 5.56 -20.72
CA ASP A 101 -6.71 5.05 -21.02
C ASP A 101 -6.04 4.52 -19.73
N LYS A 102 -6.13 5.27 -18.62
CA LYS A 102 -5.67 4.80 -17.29
C LYS A 102 -6.38 3.53 -16.83
N PHE A 103 -7.69 3.42 -17.09
CA PHE A 103 -8.46 2.22 -16.78
C PHE A 103 -7.96 0.99 -17.56
N GLN A 104 -7.68 1.13 -18.85
CA GLN A 104 -7.15 0.01 -19.64
C GLN A 104 -5.69 -0.32 -19.25
N GLN A 105 -4.88 0.68 -18.91
CA GLN A 105 -3.53 0.46 -18.39
C GLN A 105 -3.57 -0.36 -17.09
N ARG A 106 -4.39 0.03 -16.11
CA ARG A 106 -4.51 -0.70 -14.83
C ARG A 106 -5.04 -2.13 -15.02
N LYS A 107 -5.96 -2.34 -15.96
CA LYS A 107 -6.43 -3.68 -16.36
C LYS A 107 -5.30 -4.54 -16.93
N PHE A 108 -4.45 -3.96 -17.77
CA PHE A 108 -3.30 -4.66 -18.34
C PHE A 108 -2.28 -5.03 -17.26
N GLU A 109 -1.90 -4.08 -16.40
CA GLU A 109 -0.97 -4.29 -15.27
C GLU A 109 -1.43 -5.45 -14.35
N LEU A 110 -2.72 -5.50 -13.99
CA LEU A 110 -3.30 -6.58 -13.19
C LEU A 110 -3.30 -7.94 -13.91
N SER A 111 -3.36 -7.94 -15.24
CA SER A 111 -3.28 -9.18 -16.04
C SER A 111 -1.85 -9.71 -16.09
N SER A 112 -0.86 -8.83 -16.36
CA SER A 112 0.56 -9.23 -16.45
C SER A 112 1.11 -9.74 -15.12
N GLN A 113 0.76 -9.09 -13.99
CA GLN A 113 1.14 -9.55 -12.65
C GLN A 113 0.69 -10.99 -12.31
N ARG A 114 -0.28 -11.54 -13.06
CA ARG A 114 -0.76 -12.92 -12.90
C ARG A 114 -0.04 -13.93 -13.80
N GLU A 115 0.59 -13.48 -14.89
CA GLU A 115 1.30 -14.36 -15.83
C GLU A 115 2.74 -14.65 -15.38
N ASP A 116 3.42 -13.67 -14.76
CA ASP A 116 4.76 -13.84 -14.18
C ASP A 116 4.76 -14.64 -12.86
N GLY A 117 3.58 -14.85 -12.25
CA GLY A 117 3.39 -15.52 -10.96
C GLY A 117 3.35 -17.04 -11.05
N VAL A 118 4.50 -17.68 -11.28
CA VAL A 118 4.65 -19.15 -11.24
C VAL A 118 4.64 -19.66 -9.78
N ASP A 119 3.50 -19.55 -9.09
CA ASP A 119 3.23 -20.38 -7.91
C ASP A 119 1.74 -20.76 -7.79
N SER A 120 1.48 -22.07 -7.90
CA SER A 120 0.18 -22.65 -8.26
C SER A 120 -0.86 -22.65 -7.13
N GLN A 121 -0.53 -22.17 -5.93
CA GLN A 121 -1.47 -22.06 -4.81
C GLN A 121 -2.05 -20.65 -4.59
N SER A 122 -1.40 -19.60 -5.12
CA SER A 122 -1.85 -18.21 -4.92
C SER A 122 -3.07 -17.84 -5.79
N SER A 123 -3.14 -18.39 -7.01
CA SER A 123 -4.10 -18.03 -8.06
C SER A 123 -5.55 -18.44 -7.77
N ILE A 124 -5.78 -19.33 -6.79
CA ILE A 124 -7.12 -19.80 -6.37
C ILE A 124 -7.77 -18.83 -5.37
N ASN A 125 -6.99 -18.12 -4.55
CA ASN A 125 -7.49 -17.32 -3.44
C ASN A 125 -7.76 -15.84 -3.78
N HIS A 126 -7.36 -15.38 -4.98
CA HIS A 126 -7.53 -14.00 -5.43
C HIS A 126 -8.26 -13.94 -6.77
N PRO A 127 -9.60 -13.82 -6.78
CA PRO A 127 -10.37 -13.52 -7.99
C PRO A 127 -9.92 -12.20 -8.60
N MET A 128 -9.81 -12.14 -9.93
CA MET A 128 -9.53 -10.89 -10.64
C MET A 128 -10.56 -9.81 -10.25
N PRO A 129 -10.12 -8.59 -9.88
CA PRO A 129 -11.03 -7.47 -9.63
C PRO A 129 -11.93 -7.20 -10.83
N SER A 130 -13.20 -6.86 -10.60
CA SER A 130 -14.11 -6.56 -11.71
C SER A 130 -13.75 -5.22 -12.36
N ASP A 131 -14.15 -5.02 -13.62
CA ASP A 131 -14.02 -3.74 -14.33
C ASP A 131 -14.55 -2.55 -13.51
N LEU A 132 -15.58 -2.77 -12.68
CA LEU A 132 -16.15 -1.73 -11.82
C LEU A 132 -15.26 -1.41 -10.62
N ASP A 133 -14.62 -2.42 -10.03
CA ASP A 133 -13.71 -2.26 -8.88
C ASP A 133 -12.48 -1.46 -9.32
N ILE A 134 -11.84 -1.89 -10.42
CA ILE A 134 -10.70 -1.21 -11.05
C ILE A 134 -11.05 0.25 -11.39
N TRP A 135 -12.26 0.50 -11.91
CA TRP A 135 -12.71 1.86 -12.20
C TRP A 135 -12.92 2.70 -10.93
N VAL A 136 -13.42 2.10 -9.86
CA VAL A 136 -13.66 2.80 -8.58
C VAL A 136 -12.35 3.15 -7.88
N ASP A 137 -11.37 2.28 -7.93
CA ASP A 137 -10.05 2.53 -7.34
C ASP A 137 -9.34 3.67 -8.09
N LEU A 138 -9.44 3.72 -9.43
CA LEU A 138 -8.86 4.77 -10.26
C LEU A 138 -9.59 6.12 -10.22
N ALA A 139 -10.93 6.12 -10.31
CA ALA A 139 -11.73 7.33 -10.39
C ALA A 139 -12.13 7.87 -9.00
N GLY A 140 -12.00 7.05 -7.97
CA GLY A 140 -12.44 7.33 -6.60
C GLY A 140 -13.96 7.49 -6.46
N LYS A 141 -14.38 7.86 -5.25
CA LYS A 141 -15.76 8.24 -4.93
C LYS A 141 -15.78 9.66 -4.37
N LYS A 142 -16.47 10.58 -5.05
CA LYS A 142 -16.68 11.97 -4.60
C LYS A 142 -18.14 12.19 -4.25
N ASN A 143 -18.43 12.52 -2.99
CA ASN A 143 -19.80 12.72 -2.47
C ASN A 143 -20.76 11.57 -2.83
N GLY A 144 -20.32 10.33 -2.62
CA GLY A 144 -21.08 9.11 -2.91
C GLY A 144 -21.36 8.87 -4.40
N ARG A 145 -20.58 9.47 -5.31
CA ARG A 145 -20.70 9.29 -6.76
C ARG A 145 -19.36 8.87 -7.35
N ILE A 146 -19.38 7.89 -8.24
CA ILE A 146 -18.23 7.45 -9.03
C ILE A 146 -18.19 8.31 -10.30
N PRO A 147 -17.09 9.02 -10.61
CA PRO A 147 -16.94 9.80 -11.84
C PRO A 147 -17.16 8.96 -13.10
N GLY A 148 -17.70 9.56 -14.16
CA GLY A 148 -18.07 8.87 -15.40
C GLY A 148 -19.34 8.01 -15.35
N LEU A 149 -19.63 7.32 -14.24
CA LEU A 149 -20.82 6.45 -14.17
C LEU A 149 -22.13 7.20 -13.88
N GLY A 150 -22.10 8.41 -13.34
CA GLY A 150 -23.31 9.21 -13.12
C GLY A 150 -24.34 8.50 -12.23
N SER A 151 -25.55 8.23 -12.75
CA SER A 151 -26.58 7.48 -12.00
C SER A 151 -26.38 5.96 -11.96
N LEU A 152 -25.55 5.41 -12.86
CA LEU A 152 -25.24 3.97 -12.90
C LEU A 152 -24.39 3.54 -11.69
N GLY A 153 -23.46 4.40 -11.24
CA GLY A 153 -22.57 4.12 -10.11
C GLY A 153 -23.25 4.06 -8.73
N LYS A 154 -24.59 4.21 -8.67
CA LYS A 154 -25.43 3.89 -7.51
C LYS A 154 -26.16 2.55 -7.63
N MET A 155 -26.33 2.07 -8.86
CA MET A 155 -27.01 0.80 -9.18
C MET A 155 -26.01 -0.36 -9.15
N LEU A 156 -24.80 -0.11 -9.65
CA LEU A 156 -23.70 -1.06 -9.59
C LEU A 156 -22.99 -0.90 -8.24
N THR A 157 -23.04 -1.92 -7.39
CA THR A 157 -22.25 -2.01 -6.17
C THR A 157 -20.87 -2.58 -6.53
N PRO A 158 -19.76 -1.85 -6.28
CA PRO A 158 -18.43 -2.43 -6.30
C PRO A 158 -18.35 -3.59 -5.31
N SER A 159 -17.59 -4.61 -5.65
CA SER A 159 -17.37 -5.75 -4.80
C SER A 159 -16.70 -5.29 -3.49
N ARG A 160 -17.12 -5.80 -2.33
CA ARG A 160 -16.63 -5.36 -1.01
C ARG A 160 -15.14 -5.66 -0.74
N PHE A 161 -14.41 -6.11 -1.75
CA PHE A 161 -13.02 -6.56 -1.67
C PHE A 161 -12.00 -5.48 -2.08
N SER A 162 -12.37 -4.41 -2.83
CA SER A 162 -11.42 -3.34 -3.24
C SER A 162 -10.65 -2.75 -2.05
N THR A 163 -11.34 -2.37 -0.98
CA THR A 163 -10.71 -1.76 0.21
C THR A 163 -9.89 -2.74 1.05
N LYS A 164 -9.86 -4.03 0.72
CA LYS A 164 -8.92 -4.99 1.33
C LYS A 164 -7.71 -5.29 0.43
N TYR A 165 -7.72 -4.81 -0.82
CA TYR A 165 -6.70 -5.18 -1.80
C TYR A 165 -5.39 -4.40 -1.58
N GLU A 166 -5.47 -3.11 -1.23
CA GLU A 166 -4.30 -2.32 -0.83
C GLU A 166 -3.64 -2.88 0.45
N ASP A 167 -4.44 -3.19 1.47
CA ASP A 167 -3.96 -3.81 2.71
C ASP A 167 -3.24 -5.15 2.44
N VAL A 168 -3.84 -6.03 1.62
CA VAL A 168 -3.25 -7.34 1.27
C VAL A 168 -1.96 -7.19 0.45
N CYS A 169 -1.86 -6.23 -0.46
CA CYS A 169 -0.60 -5.96 -1.17
C CYS A 169 0.48 -5.41 -0.23
N THR A 170 0.12 -4.53 0.70
CA THR A 170 1.05 -3.95 1.69
C THR A 170 1.57 -5.02 2.66
N LEU A 171 0.67 -5.84 3.20
CA LEU A 171 1.01 -6.97 4.07
C LEU A 171 1.88 -8.01 3.34
N ARG A 172 1.61 -8.28 2.05
CA ARG A 172 2.43 -9.19 1.23
C ARG A 172 3.86 -8.66 1.06
N GLY A 173 4.03 -7.36 0.83
CA GLY A 173 5.35 -6.72 0.77
C GLY A 173 6.11 -6.86 2.08
N GLN A 174 5.45 -6.59 3.21
CA GLN A 174 6.03 -6.75 4.55
C GLN A 174 6.43 -8.20 4.85
N ILE A 175 5.62 -9.19 4.48
CA ILE A 175 5.95 -10.62 4.66
C ILE A 175 7.18 -11.00 3.83
N GLN A 176 7.29 -10.49 2.60
CA GLN A 176 8.45 -10.77 1.75
C GLN A 176 9.74 -10.14 2.32
N GLU A 177 9.70 -8.87 2.72
CA GLU A 177 10.81 -8.16 3.34
C GLU A 177 11.25 -8.83 4.67
N LEU A 178 10.30 -9.33 5.46
CA LEU A 178 10.58 -10.08 6.69
C LEU A 178 11.25 -11.44 6.40
N ASN A 179 10.79 -12.16 5.38
CA ASN A 179 11.39 -13.44 4.97
C ASN A 179 12.82 -13.26 4.43
N GLU A 180 13.06 -12.24 3.61
CA GLU A 180 14.40 -11.89 3.11
C GLU A 180 15.34 -11.52 4.27
N SER A 181 14.84 -10.78 5.27
CA SER A 181 15.58 -10.45 6.49
C SER A 181 15.90 -11.68 7.35
N LEU A 182 14.94 -12.60 7.50
CA LEU A 182 15.12 -13.86 8.24
C LEU A 182 16.16 -14.76 7.58
N GLN A 183 16.07 -14.97 6.25
CA GLN A 183 17.04 -15.77 5.51
C GLN A 183 18.46 -15.18 5.66
N LYS A 184 18.60 -13.86 5.59
CA LYS A 184 19.89 -13.18 5.80
C LYS A 184 20.46 -13.43 7.20
N GLN A 185 19.63 -13.45 8.25
CA GLN A 185 20.08 -13.81 9.60
C GLN A 185 20.51 -15.28 9.70
N GLU A 186 19.84 -16.20 9.01
CA GLU A 186 20.23 -17.61 8.96
C GLU A 186 21.59 -17.80 8.26
N GLU A 187 21.82 -17.11 7.14
CA GLU A 187 23.10 -17.10 6.42
C GLU A 187 24.24 -16.49 7.26
N GLU A 188 24.00 -15.35 7.91
CA GLU A 188 24.98 -14.71 8.82
C GLU A 188 25.31 -15.60 10.02
N LYS A 189 24.31 -16.26 10.62
CA LYS A 189 24.49 -17.22 11.72
C LYS A 189 25.29 -18.45 11.28
N LEU A 190 25.03 -18.97 10.07
CA LEU A 190 25.77 -20.11 9.53
C LEU A 190 27.24 -19.76 9.26
N ALA A 191 27.51 -18.57 8.69
CA ALA A 191 28.86 -18.07 8.47
C ALA A 191 29.63 -17.90 9.80
N MET A 192 28.99 -17.32 10.82
CA MET A 192 29.59 -17.17 12.16
C MET A 192 29.90 -18.53 12.82
N MET A 193 29.06 -19.55 12.61
CA MET A 193 29.31 -20.90 13.13
C MET A 193 30.52 -21.57 12.45
N GLN A 194 30.67 -21.41 11.13
CA GLN A 194 31.84 -21.92 10.39
C GLN A 194 33.14 -21.19 10.80
N GLU A 195 33.06 -19.88 11.04
CA GLU A 195 34.18 -19.08 11.56
C GLU A 195 34.65 -19.59 12.93
N LEU A 196 33.71 -19.81 13.85
CA LEU A 196 34.02 -20.33 15.20
C LEU A 196 34.68 -21.72 15.14
N GLN A 197 34.16 -22.63 14.32
CA GLN A 197 34.76 -23.95 14.11
C GLN A 197 36.19 -23.88 13.57
N ARG A 198 36.49 -22.91 12.69
CA ARG A 198 37.86 -22.69 12.20
C ARG A 198 38.77 -22.21 13.32
N GLN A 199 38.33 -21.24 14.12
CA GLN A 199 39.10 -20.75 15.27
C GLN A 199 39.37 -21.83 16.31
N GLU A 200 38.42 -22.74 16.57
CA GLU A 200 38.63 -23.89 17.46
C GLU A 200 39.68 -24.86 16.91
N LYS A 201 39.66 -25.13 15.60
CA LYS A 201 40.67 -25.97 14.94
C LYS A 201 42.06 -25.34 15.01
N ASP A 202 42.21 -24.07 14.63
CA ASP A 202 43.48 -23.35 14.64
C ASP A 202 44.07 -23.28 16.07
N LYS A 203 43.20 -23.05 17.08
CA LYS A 203 43.56 -23.06 18.51
C LYS A 203 44.01 -24.44 19.01
N LEU A 204 43.49 -25.52 18.43
CA LEU A 204 43.92 -26.89 18.74
C LEU A 204 45.27 -27.20 18.10
N GLU A 205 45.50 -26.77 16.85
CA GLU A 205 46.74 -26.94 16.10
C GLU A 205 47.91 -26.22 16.79
N ILE A 206 47.74 -24.93 17.12
CA ILE A 206 48.72 -24.15 17.91
C ILE A 206 49.04 -24.81 19.26
N ARG A 207 48.04 -25.43 19.91
CA ARG A 207 48.25 -26.15 21.18
C ARG A 207 49.08 -27.42 20.99
N GLN A 208 48.92 -28.13 19.87
CA GLN A 208 49.73 -29.30 19.54
C GLN A 208 51.18 -28.91 19.25
N GLU A 209 51.42 -27.88 18.43
CA GLU A 209 52.76 -27.34 18.16
C GLU A 209 53.47 -26.87 19.44
N LEU A 210 52.75 -26.19 20.34
CA LEU A 210 53.27 -25.77 21.64
C LEU A 210 53.68 -26.97 22.52
N ASN A 211 52.98 -28.10 22.40
CA ASN A 211 53.33 -29.32 23.12
C ASN A 211 54.48 -30.09 22.45
N GLU A 212 54.62 -30.04 21.13
CA GLU A 212 55.77 -30.56 20.36
C GLU A 212 57.06 -29.80 20.75
N THR A 213 57.02 -28.47 20.70
CA THR A 213 58.16 -27.60 21.04
C THR A 213 58.58 -27.75 22.50
N LYS A 214 57.64 -27.88 23.44
CA LYS A 214 57.95 -28.24 24.84
C LYS A 214 58.66 -29.60 24.96
N ARG A 215 58.21 -30.64 24.24
CA ARG A 215 58.88 -31.95 24.22
C ARG A 215 60.32 -31.84 23.69
N HIS A 216 60.53 -31.11 22.60
CA HIS A 216 61.87 -30.87 22.05
C HIS A 216 62.77 -30.08 23.02
N LEU A 217 62.24 -29.06 23.69
CA LEU A 217 62.99 -28.29 24.69
C LEU A 217 63.45 -29.18 25.86
N VAL A 218 62.57 -30.00 26.41
CA VAL A 218 62.90 -30.93 27.51
C VAL A 218 63.95 -31.96 27.08
N ALA A 219 63.84 -32.51 25.86
CA ALA A 219 64.83 -33.44 25.33
C ALA A 219 66.22 -32.78 25.17
N LEU A 220 66.25 -31.54 24.66
CA LEU A 220 67.48 -30.77 24.46
C LEU A 220 68.13 -30.34 25.80
N MET A 221 67.33 -29.92 26.78
CA MET A 221 67.81 -29.65 28.15
C MET A 221 68.40 -30.91 28.80
N THR A 222 67.79 -32.08 28.57
CA THR A 222 68.29 -33.37 29.06
C THR A 222 69.62 -33.73 28.41
N HIS A 223 69.74 -33.55 27.09
CA HIS A 223 70.97 -33.85 26.35
C HIS A 223 72.14 -32.92 26.71
N LEU A 224 71.87 -31.65 27.01
CA LEU A 224 72.86 -30.67 27.47
C LEU A 224 73.21 -30.79 28.97
N GLY A 225 72.67 -31.78 29.68
CA GLY A 225 73.04 -32.08 31.07
C GLY A 225 72.42 -31.14 32.11
N PHE A 226 71.36 -30.40 31.79
CA PHE A 226 70.69 -29.46 32.71
C PHE A 226 69.76 -30.19 33.72
N VAL A 227 70.22 -31.31 34.27
CA VAL A 227 69.49 -32.08 35.30
C VAL A 227 69.67 -31.37 36.64
N GLY A 228 68.76 -30.44 36.92
CA GLY A 228 68.76 -29.68 38.17
C GLY A 228 68.42 -30.55 39.38
N SER A 229 69.43 -30.94 40.15
CA SER A 229 69.24 -31.32 41.56
C SER A 229 68.75 -30.09 42.35
N SER A 230 67.46 -30.05 42.71
CA SER A 230 66.98 -29.19 43.79
C SER A 230 65.81 -29.84 44.51
N SER A 231 66.12 -30.52 45.61
CA SER A 231 65.15 -31.13 46.52
C SER A 231 64.65 -30.10 47.52
N HIS A 232 63.61 -29.34 47.19
CA HIS A 232 62.86 -28.54 48.15
C HIS A 232 61.36 -28.78 48.02
N PRO A 233 60.66 -29.21 49.09
CA PRO A 233 59.21 -29.32 49.08
C PRO A 233 58.57 -27.92 49.18
N PRO A 234 57.42 -27.69 48.54
CA PRO A 234 56.64 -26.47 48.81
C PRO A 234 56.04 -26.54 50.22
N PRO A 235 55.95 -25.42 50.96
CA PRO A 235 55.22 -25.37 52.22
C PRO A 235 53.71 -25.45 51.96
N SER A 236 53.00 -26.16 52.84
CA SER A 236 51.54 -26.18 52.93
C SER A 236 51.04 -25.24 54.05
N LEU A 237 49.70 -25.07 54.13
CA LEU A 237 48.92 -24.14 54.97
C LEU A 237 48.72 -22.74 54.32
N GLU A 238 47.54 -22.12 54.31
CA GLU A 238 46.25 -22.50 54.92
C GLU A 238 45.03 -21.86 54.20
N CYS A 239 43.82 -22.22 54.65
CA CYS A 239 42.51 -21.88 54.04
C CYS A 239 42.07 -20.41 54.17
N SER A 240 41.19 -19.94 53.27
CA SER A 240 39.91 -19.28 53.64
C SER A 240 39.05 -18.97 52.39
N TYR A 241 37.78 -18.58 52.62
CA TYR A 241 36.66 -18.41 51.69
C TYR A 241 36.14 -19.72 51.07
N GLY A 242 34.90 -20.14 51.29
CA GLY A 242 33.84 -19.55 52.12
C GLY A 242 32.51 -20.15 51.67
N ASN A 243 31.84 -20.89 52.56
CA ASN A 243 30.59 -21.58 52.24
C ASN A 243 29.41 -20.84 52.88
N VAL A 244 28.27 -20.92 52.19
CA VAL A 244 26.91 -20.49 52.58
C VAL A 244 26.73 -18.98 52.74
N ASP A 245 25.80 -18.42 51.99
CA ASP A 245 24.50 -17.97 52.53
C ASP A 245 23.41 -18.22 51.47
N ASN A 246 22.20 -18.54 51.92
CA ASN A 246 20.99 -18.72 51.08
C ASN A 246 20.21 -17.39 51.03
N ASP A 247 18.91 -17.48 50.72
CA ASP A 247 17.88 -16.46 50.96
C ASP A 247 17.91 -15.28 49.95
N ASP A 248 16.81 -14.69 49.44
CA ASP A 248 15.37 -15.00 49.30
C ASP A 248 14.90 -14.18 48.04
N ASP A 249 13.69 -14.23 47.45
CA ASP A 249 12.39 -14.85 47.77
C ASP A 249 11.56 -15.06 46.46
N ASP A 250 10.28 -15.44 46.59
CA ASP A 250 9.12 -15.16 45.68
C ASP A 250 9.05 -15.75 44.24
N GLU A 251 7.88 -16.09 43.69
CA GLU A 251 6.65 -16.70 44.24
C GLU A 251 5.84 -17.24 43.02
N ASP A 252 4.82 -18.09 43.27
CA ASP A 252 3.93 -18.59 42.20
C ASP A 252 3.09 -17.47 41.55
N SER A 253 2.69 -17.65 40.29
CA SER A 253 1.26 -17.76 39.92
C SER A 253 1.04 -17.88 38.41
N ASP A 254 0.33 -18.93 38.00
CA ASP A 254 -0.48 -18.91 36.80
C ASP A 254 -1.63 -17.89 36.95
N GLU A 255 -1.98 -17.13 35.90
CA GLU A 255 -3.36 -16.67 35.76
C GLU A 255 -3.81 -16.67 34.28
N GLU A 256 -4.91 -17.37 34.02
CA GLU A 256 -5.58 -17.40 32.73
C GLU A 256 -6.46 -16.14 32.52
N GLY A 257 -6.41 -15.57 31.31
CA GLY A 257 -7.61 -15.44 30.47
C GLY A 257 -8.64 -14.32 30.71
N HIS A 258 -9.20 -13.87 29.56
CA HIS A 258 -10.44 -13.09 29.40
C HIS A 258 -10.40 -11.62 29.91
N ILE A 259 -11.04 -10.63 29.27
CA ILE A 259 -12.14 -10.61 28.26
C ILE A 259 -11.76 -9.69 27.08
#